data_AF-A0A6V8R1M3-F1
#
_entry.id   AF-A0A6V8R1M3-F1
#
_cell.length_a   1.000
_cell.length_b   1.000
_cell.length_c   1.000
_cell.angle_alpha   90.00
_cell.angle_beta   90.00
_cell.angle_gamma   90.00
#
_symmetry.space_group_name_H-M   'P 1'
#
loop_
_entity.id
_entity.type
_entity.pdbx_description
1 polymer ?
#
loop_
_entity_poly.entity_id
_entity_poly.type
_entity_poly.pdbx_seq_one_letter_code
_entity_poly.pdbx_strand_id
1 'polypeptide(L)'
;MVFQVPTGNLDVLTCYLLANISQDELQAFKAAFELGNFAQFSPMLKIRIVRPPEDYIGQSHEYIRRKEDEAGRERAFLILDDKAMENDAVWYISYFADVQPPEDQWAVNKEVLWKMLIRTDKLATVYVNYSIGNTSLQEDLGNCGVEFPVKEGYEQPKVFDYKTDMHKAQYSQPTWVRAEPHEYELNKGGEEFGTYVASPNTLARLKDGIAEESGILNDWVTPYPAGPFRMPDGTKKEFPEGTMVLQLKLNPDFPWPPFKWPNGSL
;
A
#
# COMPACT_ATOMS: atom_id res chain seq x y z
N MET A 1 9.98 -6.59 -25.46
CA MET A 1 9.52 -6.80 -24.08
C MET A 1 9.93 -5.57 -23.32
N VAL A 2 8.94 -4.77 -22.90
CA VAL A 2 9.18 -3.46 -22.32
C VAL A 2 9.79 -3.58 -20.92
N PHE A 3 10.53 -2.56 -20.51
CA PHE A 3 11.09 -2.52 -19.16
C PHE A 3 10.10 -1.91 -18.17
N GLN A 4 9.62 -2.72 -17.23
CA GLN A 4 8.90 -2.28 -16.04
C GLN A 4 9.88 -2.12 -14.88
N VAL A 5 9.71 -1.06 -14.09
CA VAL A 5 10.53 -0.84 -12.90
C VAL A 5 10.27 -1.96 -11.89
N PRO A 6 11.30 -2.70 -11.44
CA PRO A 6 11.13 -3.70 -10.40
C PRO A 6 10.56 -3.09 -9.13
N THR A 7 9.63 -3.77 -8.47
CA THR A 7 9.18 -3.40 -7.13
C THR A 7 10.39 -3.39 -6.19
N GLY A 8 10.61 -2.27 -5.49
CA GLY A 8 11.74 -2.10 -4.59
C GLY A 8 11.68 -3.00 -3.34
N ASN A 9 12.63 -2.80 -2.42
CA ASN A 9 12.57 -3.43 -1.10
C ASN A 9 11.37 -2.86 -0.32
N LEU A 10 10.30 -3.64 -0.23
CA LEU A 10 9.12 -3.28 0.54
C LEU A 10 9.37 -3.42 2.04
N ASP A 11 8.77 -2.52 2.81
CA ASP A 11 8.71 -2.66 4.26
C ASP A 11 7.94 -3.93 4.66
N VAL A 12 8.38 -4.51 5.77
CA VAL A 12 7.77 -5.70 6.38
C VAL A 12 7.30 -5.34 7.78
N LEU A 13 5.99 -5.37 8.02
CA LEU A 13 5.42 -5.24 9.36
C LEU A 13 5.20 -6.61 9.99
N THR A 14 5.50 -6.75 11.28
CA THR A 14 5.05 -7.91 12.05
C THR A 14 3.56 -7.78 12.34
N CYS A 15 2.80 -8.86 12.18
CA CYS A 15 1.40 -8.95 12.54
C CYS A 15 1.21 -10.05 13.60
N TYR A 16 0.85 -9.66 14.82
CA TYR A 16 0.60 -10.59 15.91
C TYR A 16 -0.83 -11.12 15.83
N LEU A 17 -0.97 -12.44 15.66
CA LEU A 17 -2.26 -13.12 15.67
C LEU A 17 -2.66 -13.52 17.10
N LEU A 18 -3.40 -12.63 17.78
CA LEU A 18 -3.93 -12.85 19.13
C LEU A 18 -5.27 -13.58 19.11
N ALA A 19 -6.09 -13.36 18.07
CA ALA A 19 -7.38 -14.02 17.90
C ALA A 19 -7.23 -15.53 17.68
N ASN A 20 -8.15 -16.31 18.24
CA ASN A 20 -8.23 -17.73 17.97
C ASN A 20 -9.09 -18.01 16.73
N ILE A 21 -8.46 -17.90 15.55
CA ILE A 21 -9.14 -18.06 14.27
C ILE A 21 -8.84 -19.40 13.61
N SER A 22 -9.80 -19.85 12.79
CA SER A 22 -9.66 -20.96 11.87
C SER A 22 -8.70 -20.64 10.73
N GLN A 23 -8.28 -21.69 10.01
CA GLN A 23 -7.47 -21.52 8.81
C GLN A 23 -8.22 -20.75 7.73
N ASP A 24 -9.53 -20.94 7.59
CA ASP A 24 -10.35 -20.27 6.57
C ASP A 24 -10.46 -18.77 6.84
N GLU A 25 -10.64 -18.37 8.10
CA GLU A 25 -10.61 -16.96 8.50
C GLU A 25 -9.24 -16.31 8.25
N LEU A 26 -8.15 -17.05 8.53
CA LEU A 26 -6.81 -16.58 8.21
C LEU A 26 -6.62 -16.41 6.69
N GLN A 27 -7.12 -17.34 5.88
CA GLN A 27 -7.07 -17.20 4.41
C GLN A 27 -7.94 -16.04 3.91
N ALA A 28 -9.11 -15.80 4.51
CA ALA A 28 -9.96 -14.66 4.17
C ALA A 28 -9.24 -13.32 4.46
N PHE A 29 -8.60 -13.21 5.63
CA PHE A 29 -7.76 -12.06 5.97
C PHE A 29 -6.64 -11.85 4.94
N LYS A 30 -5.90 -12.91 4.61
CA LYS A 30 -4.81 -12.87 3.62
C LYS A 30 -5.31 -12.42 2.25
N ALA A 31 -6.44 -12.97 1.78
CA ALA A 31 -7.02 -12.61 0.50
C ALA A 31 -7.45 -11.13 0.45
N ALA A 32 -8.07 -10.62 1.52
CA ALA A 32 -8.44 -9.21 1.63
C ALA A 32 -7.19 -8.31 1.62
N PHE A 33 -6.14 -8.68 2.36
CA PHE A 33 -4.88 -7.95 2.36
C PHE A 33 -4.23 -7.97 0.97
N GLU A 34 -4.16 -9.12 0.32
CA GLU A 34 -3.56 -9.26 -1.02
C GLU A 34 -4.29 -8.40 -2.07
N LEU A 35 -5.62 -8.38 -2.03
CA LEU A 35 -6.45 -7.53 -2.88
C LEU A 35 -6.11 -6.05 -2.67
N GLY A 36 -6.10 -5.61 -1.41
CA GLY A 36 -5.81 -4.22 -1.05
C GLY A 36 -4.37 -3.77 -1.32
N ASN A 37 -3.45 -4.71 -1.22
CA ASN A 37 -2.02 -4.49 -1.42
C ASN A 37 -1.61 -4.61 -2.90
N PHE A 38 -2.53 -4.98 -3.81
CA PHE A 38 -2.20 -5.25 -5.21
C PHE A 38 -1.09 -6.29 -5.36
N ALA A 39 -1.14 -7.33 -4.53
CA ALA A 39 0.02 -8.12 -4.14
C ALA A 39 0.69 -8.88 -5.29
N GLN A 40 -0.06 -9.24 -6.33
CA GLN A 40 0.44 -10.02 -7.46
C GLN A 40 1.30 -9.22 -8.44
N PHE A 41 1.09 -7.90 -8.55
CA PHE A 41 1.65 -7.10 -9.64
C PHE A 41 2.30 -5.79 -9.19
N SER A 42 1.86 -5.20 -8.07
CA SER A 42 2.47 -3.97 -7.53
C SER A 42 2.29 -3.88 -6.02
N PRO A 43 2.89 -4.81 -5.25
CA PRO A 43 2.76 -4.81 -3.80
C PRO A 43 3.34 -3.52 -3.18
N MET A 44 2.63 -2.95 -2.22
CA MET A 44 3.03 -1.73 -1.49
C MET A 44 3.65 -2.04 -0.12
N LEU A 45 3.22 -3.12 0.51
CA LEU A 45 3.57 -3.52 1.87
C LEU A 45 3.73 -5.04 1.95
N LYS A 46 4.60 -5.51 2.84
CA LYS A 46 4.59 -6.91 3.28
C LYS A 46 4.19 -6.97 4.74
N ILE A 47 3.47 -8.02 5.11
CA ILE A 47 3.19 -8.32 6.51
C ILE A 47 3.63 -9.76 6.79
N ARG A 48 4.18 -9.98 7.98
CA ARG A 48 4.57 -11.30 8.47
C ARG A 48 3.68 -11.64 9.66
N ILE A 49 2.73 -12.54 9.44
CA ILE A 49 1.78 -12.97 10.46
C ILE A 49 2.46 -14.01 11.35
N VAL A 50 2.51 -13.78 12.65
CA VAL A 50 3.21 -14.67 13.60
C VAL A 50 2.33 -14.94 14.81
N ARG A 51 2.60 -16.07 15.47
CA ARG A 51 2.08 -16.28 16.82
C ARG A 51 2.73 -15.25 17.77
N PRO A 52 1.96 -14.64 18.66
CA PRO A 52 2.47 -13.71 19.65
C PRO A 52 3.34 -14.45 20.68
N PRO A 53 4.29 -13.77 21.32
CA PRO A 53 4.84 -14.20 22.60
C PRO A 53 3.73 -14.55 23.61
N GLU A 54 3.97 -15.56 24.45
CA GLU A 54 2.97 -16.03 25.43
C GLU A 54 2.52 -14.93 26.39
N ASP A 55 3.42 -14.01 26.75
CA ASP A 55 3.13 -12.90 27.65
C ASP A 55 2.25 -11.80 27.02
N TYR A 56 2.01 -11.83 25.71
CA TYR A 56 1.12 -10.87 25.03
C TYR A 56 -0.35 -11.33 25.05
N ILE A 57 -0.61 -12.61 25.34
CA ILE A 57 -1.94 -13.19 25.28
C ILE A 57 -2.82 -12.57 26.38
N GLY A 58 -3.99 -12.05 25.97
CA GLY A 58 -4.94 -11.38 26.86
C GLY A 58 -4.50 -10.00 27.38
N GLN A 59 -3.39 -9.46 26.86
CA GLN A 59 -2.90 -8.14 27.25
C GLN A 59 -3.46 -7.03 26.36
N SER A 60 -3.41 -5.80 26.86
CA SER A 60 -3.80 -4.62 26.10
C SER A 60 -2.78 -4.27 25.01
N HIS A 61 -3.22 -3.53 23.98
CA HIS A 61 -2.31 -3.04 22.93
C HIS A 61 -1.20 -2.14 23.51
N GLU A 62 -1.52 -1.36 24.54
CA GLU A 62 -0.59 -0.50 25.26
C GLU A 62 0.52 -1.33 25.93
N TYR A 63 0.15 -2.44 26.60
CA TYR A 63 1.14 -3.35 27.18
C TYR A 63 2.07 -3.92 26.10
N ILE A 64 1.50 -4.39 24.99
CA ILE A 64 2.27 -5.00 23.89
C ILE A 64 3.21 -3.96 23.26
N ARG A 65 2.75 -2.74 22.99
CA ARG A 65 3.61 -1.65 22.49
C ARG A 65 4.76 -1.35 23.44
N ARG A 66 4.52 -1.27 24.76
CA ARG A 66 5.60 -1.07 25.74
C ARG A 66 6.62 -2.20 25.70
N LYS A 67 6.19 -3.45 25.57
CA LYS A 67 7.10 -4.60 25.47
C LYS A 67 7.93 -4.59 24.19
N GLU A 68 7.35 -4.14 23.07
CA GLU A 68 8.09 -3.91 21.84
C GLU A 68 9.11 -2.78 21.99
N ASP A 69 8.74 -1.67 22.65
CA ASP A 69 9.64 -0.54 22.95
C ASP A 69 10.79 -0.94 23.88
N GLU A 70 10.50 -1.64 24.97
CA GLU A 70 11.50 -2.18 25.91
C GLU A 70 12.51 -3.10 25.21
N ALA A 71 12.09 -3.77 24.14
CA ALA A 71 12.92 -4.63 23.33
C ALA A 71 13.56 -3.93 22.12
N GLY A 72 13.48 -2.60 22.03
CA GLY A 72 14.10 -1.77 20.99
C GLY A 72 13.44 -1.88 19.61
N ARG A 73 12.20 -2.37 19.52
CA ARG A 73 11.46 -2.56 18.27
C ARG A 73 10.51 -1.40 18.00
N GLU A 74 11.05 -0.20 17.79
CA GLU A 74 10.30 1.06 17.71
C GLU A 74 9.37 1.20 16.48
N ARG A 75 9.47 0.31 15.49
CA ARG A 75 8.61 0.37 14.29
C ARG A 75 7.16 0.05 14.64
N ALA A 76 6.24 0.56 13.83
CA ALA A 76 4.84 0.17 13.89
C ALA A 76 4.68 -1.34 13.62
N PHE A 77 3.63 -1.93 14.17
CA PHE A 77 3.29 -3.34 13.97
C PHE A 77 1.76 -3.49 13.94
N LEU A 78 1.31 -4.71 13.63
CA LEU A 78 -0.10 -5.02 13.45
C LEU A 78 -0.58 -6.00 14.53
N ILE A 79 -1.84 -5.90 14.92
CA ILE A 79 -2.51 -6.88 15.78
C ILE A 79 -3.80 -7.35 15.12
N LEU A 80 -3.98 -8.68 15.09
CA LEU A 80 -5.25 -9.34 14.81
C LEU A 80 -5.80 -9.92 16.12
N ASP A 81 -6.74 -9.20 16.73
CA ASP A 81 -7.54 -9.64 17.88
C ASP A 81 -8.98 -9.91 17.46
N ASP A 82 -9.81 -10.40 18.38
CA ASP A 82 -11.18 -10.81 18.07
C ASP A 82 -12.00 -9.64 17.48
N LYS A 83 -11.83 -8.43 18.01
CA LYS A 83 -12.49 -7.22 17.49
C LYS A 83 -12.04 -6.91 16.05
N ALA A 84 -10.76 -7.09 15.74
CA ALA A 84 -10.27 -6.90 14.39
C ALA A 84 -10.90 -7.90 13.41
N MET A 85 -11.00 -9.17 13.81
CA MET A 85 -11.61 -10.23 13.02
C MET A 85 -13.11 -10.01 12.78
N GLU A 86 -13.86 -9.60 13.81
CA GLU A 86 -15.29 -9.27 13.70
C GLU A 86 -15.59 -8.13 12.72
N ASN A 87 -14.58 -7.32 12.37
CA ASN A 87 -14.71 -6.10 11.58
C ASN A 87 -13.98 -6.18 10.23
N ASP A 88 -13.51 -7.36 9.81
CA ASP A 88 -12.68 -7.56 8.61
C ASP A 88 -11.48 -6.57 8.55
N ALA A 89 -10.88 -6.34 9.72
CA ALA A 89 -9.94 -5.26 9.96
C ALA A 89 -8.67 -5.74 10.66
N VAL A 90 -7.74 -4.82 10.85
CA VAL A 90 -6.48 -5.03 11.56
C VAL A 90 -6.11 -3.78 12.33
N TRP A 91 -5.61 -3.96 13.54
CA TRP A 91 -5.08 -2.85 14.31
C TRP A 91 -3.69 -2.49 13.81
N TYR A 92 -3.51 -1.26 13.38
CA TYR A 92 -2.20 -0.64 13.20
C TYR A 92 -1.78 0.00 14.51
N ILE A 93 -0.70 -0.50 15.10
CA ILE A 93 -0.14 -0.02 16.37
C ILE A 93 1.12 0.77 16.06
N SER A 94 1.12 2.06 16.43
CA SER A 94 2.19 2.98 16.07
C SER A 94 3.11 3.25 17.27
N TYR A 95 2.88 4.36 18.00
CA TYR A 95 3.73 4.85 19.09
C TYR A 95 2.88 5.53 20.17
N PHE A 96 3.46 5.71 21.36
CA PHE A 96 2.87 6.52 22.43
C PHE A 96 3.00 8.02 22.15
N ALA A 97 2.02 8.82 22.56
CA ALA A 97 2.02 10.26 22.28
C ALA A 97 3.23 11.00 22.88
N ASP A 98 3.69 12.03 22.16
CA ASP A 98 4.76 12.93 22.60
C ASP A 98 4.23 14.11 23.43
N VAL A 99 5.15 14.91 24.01
CA VAL A 99 4.75 16.22 24.58
C VAL A 99 4.32 17.12 23.43
N GLN A 100 3.07 17.58 23.47
CA GLN A 100 2.54 18.56 22.52
C GLN A 100 2.35 19.92 23.20
N PRO A 101 2.55 21.03 22.47
CA PRO A 101 2.20 22.34 22.98
C PRO A 101 0.67 22.45 23.14
N PRO A 102 0.17 23.33 24.03
CA PRO A 102 -1.28 23.45 24.30
C PRO A 102 -2.14 23.70 23.07
N GLU A 103 -1.62 24.46 22.10
CA GLU A 103 -2.28 24.79 20.84
C GLU A 103 -2.45 23.60 19.88
N ASP A 104 -1.64 22.55 20.02
CA ASP A 104 -1.65 21.34 19.20
C ASP A 104 -1.90 20.10 20.06
N GLN A 105 -2.71 20.22 21.12
CA GLN A 105 -2.94 19.11 22.03
C GLN A 105 -3.89 18.08 21.40
N TRP A 106 -3.34 17.12 20.65
CA TRP A 106 -4.03 15.96 20.11
C TRP A 106 -4.23 14.86 21.16
N ALA A 107 -3.36 14.76 22.17
CA ALA A 107 -3.48 13.78 23.26
C ALA A 107 -3.47 14.46 24.63
N VAL A 108 -4.24 13.91 25.58
CA VAL A 108 -4.29 14.45 26.95
C VAL A 108 -2.97 14.26 27.70
N ASN A 109 -2.18 13.24 27.35
CA ASN A 109 -0.86 12.95 27.92
C ASN A 109 -0.07 11.96 27.02
N LYS A 110 1.13 11.57 27.46
CA LYS A 110 2.03 10.64 26.75
C LYS A 110 1.65 9.17 26.83
N GLU A 111 0.73 8.79 27.71
CA GLU A 111 0.30 7.40 27.89
C GLU A 111 -0.71 6.98 26.82
N VAL A 112 -1.20 7.94 26.01
CA VAL A 112 -2.08 7.67 24.87
C VAL A 112 -1.32 6.93 23.78
N LEU A 113 -1.76 5.71 23.46
CA LEU A 113 -1.25 4.94 22.33
C LEU A 113 -1.93 5.35 21.02
N TRP A 114 -1.17 5.81 20.05
CA TRP A 114 -1.63 5.98 18.68
C TRP A 114 -1.80 4.61 18.01
N LYS A 115 -3.05 4.23 17.81
CA LYS A 115 -3.45 2.99 17.15
C LYS A 115 -4.69 3.23 16.30
N MET A 116 -4.91 2.39 15.32
CA MET A 116 -6.07 2.53 14.44
C MET A 116 -6.57 1.17 13.96
N LEU A 117 -7.88 0.95 14.02
CA LEU A 117 -8.52 -0.21 13.39
C LEU A 117 -8.83 0.12 11.93
N ILE A 118 -8.16 -0.57 11.02
CA ILE A 118 -8.19 -0.29 9.58
C ILE A 118 -8.77 -1.49 8.86
N ARG A 119 -9.70 -1.28 7.91
CA ARG A 119 -10.21 -2.37 7.06
C ARG A 119 -9.04 -3.04 6.33
N THR A 120 -9.00 -4.38 6.35
CA THR A 120 -7.80 -5.14 5.96
C THR A 120 -7.30 -4.82 4.55
N ASP A 121 -8.21 -4.67 3.60
CA ASP A 121 -7.92 -4.34 2.19
C ASP A 121 -7.55 -2.84 1.96
N LYS A 122 -7.50 -2.02 3.02
CA LYS A 122 -7.06 -0.63 2.98
C LYS A 122 -5.70 -0.41 3.64
N LEU A 123 -5.24 -1.37 4.44
CA LEU A 123 -4.03 -1.24 5.27
C LEU A 123 -2.82 -0.75 4.47
N ALA A 124 -2.54 -1.35 3.32
CA ALA A 124 -1.35 -1.04 2.54
C ALA A 124 -1.37 0.42 2.01
N THR A 125 -2.53 0.90 1.54
CA THR A 125 -2.70 2.30 1.11
C THR A 125 -2.55 3.27 2.28
N VAL A 126 -3.14 2.96 3.44
CA VAL A 126 -3.00 3.77 4.66
C VAL A 126 -1.54 3.87 5.07
N TYR A 127 -0.83 2.73 5.10
CA TYR A 127 0.59 2.68 5.45
C TYR A 127 1.43 3.58 4.54
N VAL A 128 1.24 3.48 3.22
CA VAL A 128 1.97 4.32 2.26
C VAL A 128 1.69 5.79 2.51
N ASN A 129 0.42 6.18 2.68
CA ASN A 129 0.04 7.57 2.96
C ASN A 129 0.72 8.12 4.22
N TYR A 130 0.80 7.34 5.30
CA TYR A 130 1.52 7.75 6.51
C TYR A 130 3.03 7.86 6.27
N SER A 131 3.63 6.90 5.55
CA SER A 131 5.08 6.86 5.30
C SER A 131 5.62 8.02 4.47
N ILE A 132 4.79 8.59 3.59
CA ILE A 132 5.16 9.74 2.74
C ILE A 132 4.60 11.08 3.26
N GLY A 133 3.92 11.06 4.41
CA GLY A 133 3.31 12.26 5.01
C GLY A 133 2.15 12.85 4.21
N ASN A 134 1.43 12.03 3.43
CA ASN A 134 0.23 12.47 2.70
C ASN A 134 -0.97 12.65 3.63
N THR A 135 -1.04 11.87 4.72
CA THR A 135 -1.97 12.04 5.83
C THR A 135 -1.33 11.53 7.13
N SER A 136 -2.04 11.64 8.25
CA SER A 136 -1.58 11.21 9.56
C SER A 136 -2.61 10.34 10.28
N LEU A 137 -2.12 9.49 11.19
CA LEU A 137 -2.98 8.66 12.02
C LEU A 137 -3.98 9.50 12.82
N GLN A 138 -3.55 10.67 13.31
CA GLN A 138 -4.39 11.57 14.10
C GLN A 138 -5.53 12.16 13.26
N GLU A 139 -5.24 12.62 12.04
CA GLU A 139 -6.25 13.12 11.11
C GLU A 139 -7.31 12.04 10.81
N ASP A 140 -6.84 10.83 10.49
CA ASP A 140 -7.70 9.70 10.15
C ASP A 140 -8.51 9.16 11.35
N LEU A 141 -7.99 9.28 12.58
CA LEU A 141 -8.76 9.00 13.80
C LEU A 141 -9.91 10.00 13.99
N GLY A 142 -9.69 11.28 13.68
CA GLY A 142 -10.75 12.28 13.66
C GLY A 142 -11.84 11.95 12.64
N ASN A 143 -11.45 11.48 11.45
CA ASN A 143 -12.38 10.99 10.44
C ASN A 143 -13.18 9.75 10.91
N CYS A 144 -12.65 8.97 11.85
CA CYS A 144 -13.36 7.86 12.51
C CYS A 144 -14.27 8.29 13.67
N GLY A 145 -14.26 9.57 14.04
CA GLY A 145 -15.08 10.12 15.14
C GLY A 145 -14.44 10.00 16.51
N VAL A 146 -13.12 9.79 16.60
CA VAL A 146 -12.41 9.93 17.89
C VAL A 146 -12.37 11.40 18.28
N GLU A 147 -12.79 11.70 19.51
CA GLU A 147 -12.78 13.06 20.05
C GLU A 147 -11.38 13.46 20.52
N PHE A 148 -10.99 14.71 20.20
CA PHE A 148 -9.72 15.30 20.62
C PHE A 148 -9.94 16.31 21.77
N PRO A 149 -8.98 16.41 22.72
CA PRO A 149 -7.78 15.60 22.85
C PRO A 149 -8.09 14.15 23.23
N VAL A 150 -7.38 13.21 22.60
CA VAL A 150 -7.57 11.77 22.79
C VAL A 150 -7.13 11.36 24.19
N LYS A 151 -7.93 10.50 24.84
CA LYS A 151 -7.67 9.95 26.17
C LYS A 151 -7.08 8.54 26.09
N GLU A 152 -6.40 8.11 27.15
CA GLU A 152 -5.93 6.73 27.28
C GLU A 152 -7.08 5.74 27.09
N GLY A 153 -6.82 4.64 26.38
CA GLY A 153 -7.81 3.59 26.16
C GLY A 153 -9.03 4.01 25.32
N TYR A 154 -8.94 5.08 24.53
CA TYR A 154 -10.03 5.50 23.66
C TYR A 154 -10.54 4.35 22.78
N GLU A 155 -11.83 4.41 22.50
CA GLU A 155 -12.46 3.55 21.52
C GLU A 155 -12.51 4.26 20.19
N GLN A 156 -12.18 3.55 19.12
CA GLN A 156 -12.41 4.01 17.76
C GLN A 156 -13.84 3.62 17.34
N PRO A 157 -14.75 4.59 17.12
CA PRO A 157 -16.17 4.27 16.88
C PRO A 157 -16.43 3.56 15.55
N LYS A 158 -15.59 3.80 14.54
CA LYS A 158 -15.75 3.27 13.19
C LYS A 158 -14.44 2.71 12.69
N VAL A 159 -14.48 1.57 12.00
CA VAL A 159 -13.33 1.07 11.23
C VAL A 159 -12.95 2.10 10.17
N PHE A 160 -11.66 2.35 10.01
CA PHE A 160 -11.18 3.23 8.96
C PHE A 160 -11.27 2.57 7.59
N ASP A 161 -11.91 3.27 6.66
CA ASP A 161 -12.15 2.80 5.29
C ASP A 161 -12.21 3.98 4.31
N TYR A 162 -11.34 4.00 3.29
CA TYR A 162 -11.35 4.97 2.20
C TYR A 162 -12.59 4.87 1.29
N LYS A 163 -13.49 3.90 1.50
CA LYS A 163 -14.69 3.60 0.68
C LYS A 163 -14.38 3.30 -0.80
N THR A 164 -13.10 3.11 -1.14
CA THR A 164 -12.65 2.69 -2.45
C THR A 164 -12.99 1.22 -2.69
N ASP A 165 -13.57 0.92 -3.84
CA ASP A 165 -13.75 -0.44 -4.33
C ASP A 165 -12.40 -0.98 -4.82
N MET A 166 -11.78 -1.92 -4.09
CA MET A 166 -10.43 -2.40 -4.43
C MET A 166 -10.41 -3.22 -5.71
N HIS A 167 -11.50 -3.93 -6.05
CA HIS A 167 -11.57 -4.65 -7.31
C HIS A 167 -11.51 -3.69 -8.50
N LYS A 168 -12.19 -2.54 -8.41
CA LYS A 168 -12.06 -1.48 -9.44
C LYS A 168 -10.72 -0.77 -9.37
N ALA A 169 -10.19 -0.55 -8.17
CA ALA A 169 -8.92 0.15 -7.98
C ALA A 169 -7.74 -0.60 -8.61
N GLN A 170 -7.78 -1.93 -8.66
CA GLN A 170 -6.78 -2.76 -9.32
C GLN A 170 -6.57 -2.35 -10.79
N TYR A 171 -7.65 -2.08 -11.53
CA TYR A 171 -7.59 -1.65 -12.95
C TYR A 171 -7.10 -0.21 -13.14
N SER A 172 -6.93 0.54 -12.04
CA SER A 172 -6.43 1.91 -12.06
C SER A 172 -4.98 2.01 -11.59
N GLN A 173 -4.32 0.88 -11.27
CA GLN A 173 -2.96 0.90 -10.76
C GLN A 173 -1.97 1.33 -11.85
N PRO A 174 -1.28 2.47 -11.66
CA PRO A 174 -0.37 2.98 -12.66
C PRO A 174 0.91 2.14 -12.68
N THR A 175 1.52 2.06 -13.85
CA THR A 175 2.86 1.53 -14.04
C THR A 175 3.64 2.41 -15.00
N TRP A 176 4.95 2.50 -14.78
CA TRP A 176 5.86 3.28 -15.60
C TRP A 176 6.69 2.34 -16.45
N VAL A 177 6.45 2.41 -17.76
CA VAL A 177 7.01 1.50 -18.74
C VAL A 177 8.02 2.24 -19.58
N ARG A 178 9.24 1.71 -19.69
CA ARG A 178 10.24 2.19 -20.65
C ARG A 178 10.12 1.35 -21.91
N ALA A 179 9.71 2.01 -23.00
CA ALA A 179 9.48 1.40 -24.30
C ALA A 179 10.52 1.92 -25.31
N GLU A 180 11.23 0.99 -25.94
CA GLU A 180 12.19 1.30 -27.01
C GLU A 180 11.46 1.75 -28.29
N PRO A 181 12.14 2.43 -29.24
CA PRO A 181 11.50 2.95 -30.47
C PRO A 181 10.70 1.91 -31.29
N HIS A 182 11.08 0.64 -31.21
CA HIS A 182 10.38 -0.43 -31.93
C HIS A 182 9.14 -0.95 -31.18
N GLU A 183 8.94 -0.57 -29.91
CA GLU A 183 7.90 -1.08 -29.01
C GLU A 183 6.68 -0.18 -28.86
N TYR A 184 6.79 1.10 -29.24
CA TYR A 184 5.67 2.05 -29.19
C TYR A 184 5.29 2.57 -30.57
N GLU A 185 4.12 3.18 -30.64
CA GLU A 185 3.69 4.00 -31.75
C GLU A 185 3.24 5.37 -31.27
N LEU A 186 3.41 6.36 -32.14
CA LEU A 186 2.98 7.74 -31.91
C LEU A 186 1.64 7.96 -32.59
N ASN A 187 0.83 8.82 -31.97
CA ASN A 187 -0.48 9.16 -32.51
C ASN A 187 -0.34 9.95 -33.82
N LYS A 188 -1.29 9.77 -34.74
CA LYS A 188 -1.25 10.41 -36.06
C LYS A 188 -1.89 11.81 -36.04
N GLY A 189 -2.57 12.14 -34.95
CA GLY A 189 -3.32 13.37 -34.77
C GLY A 189 -4.80 13.17 -35.10
N GLY A 190 -5.66 13.89 -34.38
CA GLY A 190 -7.12 13.78 -34.51
C GLY A 190 -7.76 12.77 -33.57
N GLU A 191 -6.99 12.07 -32.74
CA GLU A 191 -7.52 11.21 -31.70
C GLU A 191 -8.24 12.05 -30.62
N GLU A 192 -9.52 11.74 -30.37
CA GLU A 192 -10.38 12.49 -29.46
C GLU A 192 -10.37 11.89 -28.05
N PHE A 193 -10.15 12.72 -27.04
CA PHE A 193 -10.14 12.37 -25.62
C PHE A 193 -11.05 13.35 -24.86
N GLY A 194 -12.36 13.08 -24.92
CA GLY A 194 -13.37 14.01 -24.39
C GLY A 194 -13.39 15.31 -25.19
N THR A 195 -12.98 16.42 -24.58
CA THR A 195 -12.92 17.74 -25.24
C THR A 195 -11.55 18.04 -25.88
N TYR A 196 -10.59 17.15 -25.73
CA TYR A 196 -9.24 17.32 -26.27
C TYR A 196 -9.08 16.52 -27.57
N VAL A 197 -8.46 17.12 -28.58
CA VAL A 197 -8.06 16.44 -29.81
C VAL A 197 -6.54 16.47 -29.87
N ALA A 198 -5.93 15.29 -29.90
CA ALA A 198 -4.48 15.17 -29.87
C ALA A 198 -3.84 15.66 -31.17
N SER A 199 -2.79 16.48 -31.05
CA SER A 199 -1.93 16.82 -32.17
C SER A 199 -1.05 15.63 -32.56
N PRO A 200 -0.60 15.50 -33.82
CA PRO A 200 0.31 14.42 -34.22
C PRO A 200 1.57 14.36 -33.34
N ASN A 201 2.06 13.16 -33.05
CA ASN A 201 3.28 12.90 -32.28
C ASN A 201 3.32 13.48 -30.85
N THR A 202 2.16 13.68 -30.21
CA THR A 202 2.08 14.18 -28.82
C THR A 202 1.72 13.10 -27.80
N LEU A 203 1.12 12.00 -28.27
CA LEU A 203 0.78 10.85 -27.47
C LEU A 203 1.49 9.61 -28.02
N ALA A 204 1.78 8.69 -27.13
CA ALA A 204 2.35 7.39 -27.45
C ALA A 204 1.55 6.30 -26.74
N ARG A 205 1.55 5.11 -27.34
CA ARG A 205 1.09 3.88 -26.71
C ARG A 205 1.99 2.73 -27.12
N LEU A 206 1.91 1.60 -26.42
CA LEU A 206 2.62 0.40 -26.86
C LEU A 206 1.98 -0.12 -28.15
N LYS A 207 2.76 -0.78 -29.00
CA LYS A 207 2.20 -1.50 -30.14
C LYS A 207 1.33 -2.66 -29.66
N ASP A 208 0.34 -3.03 -30.46
CA ASP A 208 -0.53 -4.17 -30.19
C ASP A 208 0.31 -5.46 -30.07
N GLY A 209 -0.05 -6.33 -29.13
CA GLY A 209 0.72 -7.52 -28.72
C GLY A 209 1.75 -7.25 -27.63
N ILE A 210 2.49 -6.13 -27.68
CA ILE A 210 3.52 -5.81 -26.67
C ILE A 210 2.88 -5.53 -25.30
N ALA A 211 1.80 -4.77 -25.29
CA ALA A 211 1.06 -4.48 -24.05
C ALA A 211 0.47 -5.75 -23.44
N GLU A 212 -0.12 -6.62 -24.25
CA GLU A 212 -0.76 -7.88 -23.83
C GLU A 212 0.27 -8.84 -23.21
N GLU A 213 1.39 -9.08 -23.91
CA GLU A 213 2.48 -9.92 -23.42
C GLU A 213 3.12 -9.41 -22.12
N SER A 214 2.95 -8.12 -21.82
CA SER A 214 3.53 -7.45 -20.66
C SER A 214 2.53 -7.19 -19.53
N GLY A 215 1.28 -7.67 -19.65
CA GLY A 215 0.24 -7.47 -18.65
C GLY A 215 -0.15 -6.00 -18.46
N ILE A 216 -0.13 -5.19 -19.53
CA ILE A 216 -0.42 -3.76 -19.50
C ILE A 216 -1.75 -3.49 -20.21
N LEU A 217 -2.61 -2.71 -19.56
CA LEU A 217 -3.76 -2.08 -20.22
C LEU A 217 -3.24 -0.90 -21.04
N ASN A 218 -3.28 -1.08 -22.36
CA ASN A 218 -2.75 -0.12 -23.31
C ASN A 218 -3.67 1.09 -23.46
N ASP A 219 -3.10 2.28 -23.53
CA ASP A 219 -3.83 3.54 -23.74
C ASP A 219 -2.88 4.57 -24.36
N TRP A 220 -3.44 5.62 -24.95
CA TRP A 220 -2.69 6.77 -25.43
C TRP A 220 -2.32 7.67 -24.26
N VAL A 221 -1.02 7.87 -24.05
CA VAL A 221 -0.49 8.66 -22.93
C VAL A 221 0.56 9.64 -23.38
N THR A 222 0.77 10.69 -22.60
CA THR A 222 1.87 11.63 -22.83
C THR A 222 3.21 10.92 -22.55
N PRO A 223 4.11 10.78 -23.54
CA PRO A 223 5.39 10.15 -23.33
C PRO A 223 6.37 11.11 -22.66
N TYR A 224 7.30 10.56 -21.87
CA TYR A 224 8.41 11.28 -21.29
C TYR A 224 9.75 10.71 -21.77
N PRO A 225 10.82 11.50 -21.89
CA PRO A 225 12.14 10.95 -22.17
C PRO A 225 12.60 10.05 -21.02
N ALA A 226 13.12 8.86 -21.33
CA ALA A 226 13.38 7.85 -20.30
C ALA A 226 14.56 8.17 -19.37
N GLY A 227 15.63 8.75 -19.93
CA GLY A 227 16.89 8.97 -19.24
C GLY A 227 17.53 7.70 -18.65
N PRO A 228 18.70 7.81 -18.00
CA PRO A 228 19.27 6.71 -17.24
C PRO A 228 18.39 6.39 -16.03
N PHE A 229 18.18 5.10 -15.74
CA PHE A 229 17.43 4.67 -14.56
C PHE A 229 18.37 4.11 -13.49
N ARG A 230 18.20 4.53 -12.23
CA ARG A 230 18.98 4.00 -11.12
C ARG A 230 18.30 2.75 -10.55
N MET A 231 18.99 1.63 -10.61
CA MET A 231 18.55 0.35 -10.07
C MET A 231 18.64 0.31 -8.54
N PRO A 232 17.91 -0.59 -7.86
CA PRO A 232 17.97 -0.72 -6.40
C PRO A 232 19.36 -1.02 -5.83
N ASP A 233 20.22 -1.70 -6.59
CA ASP A 233 21.62 -1.97 -6.22
C ASP A 233 22.55 -0.76 -6.39
N GLY A 234 22.00 0.39 -6.80
CA GLY A 234 22.72 1.64 -7.03
C GLY A 234 23.33 1.76 -8.42
N THR A 235 23.29 0.70 -9.25
CA THR A 235 23.77 0.76 -10.65
C THR A 235 22.86 1.62 -11.52
N LYS A 236 23.36 2.06 -12.67
CA LYS A 236 22.57 2.78 -13.67
C LYS A 236 22.31 1.88 -14.86
N LYS A 237 21.04 1.77 -15.25
CA LYS A 237 20.61 1.14 -16.48
C LYS A 237 20.43 2.22 -17.54
N GLU A 238 21.22 2.10 -18.60
CA GLU A 238 21.09 2.91 -19.81
C GLU A 238 20.07 2.27 -20.77
N PHE A 239 19.45 3.09 -21.61
CA PHE A 239 18.47 2.67 -22.61
C PHE A 239 18.88 3.19 -23.98
N PRO A 240 18.48 2.51 -25.07
CA PRO A 240 18.71 3.00 -26.42
C PRO A 240 18.15 4.41 -26.64
N GLU A 241 18.78 5.17 -27.53
CA GLU A 241 18.28 6.48 -27.95
C GLU A 241 16.83 6.38 -28.45
N GLY A 242 15.99 7.36 -28.09
CA GLY A 242 14.57 7.37 -28.45
C GLY A 242 13.66 6.52 -27.57
N THR A 243 14.19 5.88 -26.52
CA THR A 243 13.37 5.20 -25.50
C THR A 243 12.51 6.22 -24.74
N MET A 244 11.23 5.91 -24.62
CA MET A 244 10.25 6.74 -23.93
C MET A 244 9.71 6.05 -22.67
N VAL A 245 9.29 6.85 -21.71
CA VAL A 245 8.54 6.43 -20.52
C VAL A 245 7.06 6.70 -20.75
N LEU A 246 6.25 5.66 -20.59
CA LEU A 246 4.79 5.69 -20.69
C LEU A 246 4.19 5.37 -19.32
N GLN A 247 3.29 6.22 -18.82
CA GLN A 247 2.51 5.94 -17.62
C GLN A 247 1.23 5.21 -18.00
N LEU A 248 1.26 3.87 -17.97
CA LEU A 248 0.13 3.02 -18.35
C LEU A 248 -0.50 2.40 -17.10
N LYS A 249 -1.44 1.46 -17.29
CA LYS A 249 -2.08 0.73 -16.20
C LYS A 249 -1.76 -0.75 -16.28
N LEU A 250 -1.63 -1.41 -15.13
CA LEU A 250 -1.47 -2.86 -15.09
C LEU A 250 -2.81 -3.53 -15.38
N ASN A 251 -2.77 -4.68 -16.06
CA ASN A 251 -3.93 -5.55 -16.25
C ASN A 251 -4.00 -6.55 -15.10
N PRO A 252 -4.96 -6.45 -14.17
CA PRO A 252 -5.09 -7.38 -13.05
C PRO A 252 -5.38 -8.83 -13.50
N ASP A 253 -5.99 -9.01 -14.68
CA ASP A 253 -6.37 -10.32 -15.22
C ASP A 253 -5.23 -11.04 -15.95
N PHE A 254 -4.07 -10.39 -16.09
CA PHE A 254 -2.88 -11.04 -16.61
C PHE A 254 -2.41 -12.14 -15.63
N PRO A 255 -1.84 -13.27 -16.10
CA PRO A 255 -1.39 -14.37 -15.25
C PRO A 255 -0.11 -14.01 -14.46
N TRP A 256 -0.23 -13.06 -13.54
CA TRP A 256 0.84 -12.64 -12.65
C TRP A 256 1.27 -13.79 -11.74
N PRO A 257 2.56 -13.87 -11.37
CA PRO A 257 3.00 -14.81 -10.36
C PRO A 257 2.22 -14.60 -9.05
N PRO A 258 1.90 -15.68 -8.32
CA PRO A 258 1.23 -15.54 -7.03
C PRO A 258 2.12 -14.78 -6.04
N PHE A 259 1.48 -14.00 -5.17
CA PHE A 259 2.18 -13.29 -4.11
C PHE A 259 2.85 -14.29 -3.16
N LYS A 260 4.08 -13.98 -2.76
CA LYS A 260 4.83 -14.79 -1.79
C LYS A 260 4.85 -14.06 -0.46
N TRP A 261 4.15 -14.63 0.51
CA TRP A 261 4.21 -14.19 1.90
C TRP A 261 5.63 -14.26 2.45
N PRO A 262 6.02 -13.36 3.36
CA PRO A 262 7.32 -13.42 4.02
C PRO A 262 7.58 -14.77 4.69
N ASN A 263 8.83 -15.24 4.63
CA ASN A 263 9.23 -16.50 5.27
C ASN A 263 8.87 -16.49 6.77
N GLY A 264 8.28 -17.59 7.23
CA GLY A 264 7.82 -17.75 8.61
C GLY A 264 6.50 -17.03 8.93
N SER A 265 5.81 -16.47 7.94
CA SER A 265 4.41 -16.09 8.12
C SER A 265 3.55 -17.34 8.24
N LEU A 266 2.64 -17.35 9.23
CA LEU A 266 1.46 -18.23 9.24
C LEU A 266 0.67 -18.03 7.96
#